data_AF-A0A2K3LV68-F1
#
_entry.id   AF-A0A2K3LV68-F1
#
_cell.length_a   1.000
_cell.length_b   1.000
_cell.length_c   1.000
_cell.angle_alpha   90.00
_cell.angle_beta   90.00
_cell.angle_gamma   90.00
#
_symmetry.space_group_name_H-M   'P 1'
#
loop_
_entity.id
_entity.type
_entity.pdbx_description
1 polymer ?
#
loop_
_entity_poly.entity_id
_entity_poly.type
_entity_poly.pdbx_seq_one_letter_code
_entity_poly.pdbx_strand_id
1 'polypeptide(L)'
;MGGELLGLLHKIQKQYPDHVKEVRGRGLFIGVELNSESLSPVSGFELSEKLKERGVLAKSTHDTIIRFTPPLCISAEEIQQGSKALADVLETDLPMLKKMKPKDAAPPAGPSACDRCGRVVYG
;
A
#
# COMPACT_ATOMS: atom_id res chain seq x y z
N MET A 1 -13.27 16.71 3.65
CA MET A 1 -12.42 15.90 2.73
C MET A 1 -11.27 15.20 3.44
N GLY A 2 -10.16 15.85 3.81
CA GLY A 2 -9.01 15.15 4.43
C GLY A 2 -9.31 14.43 5.76
N GLY A 3 -10.10 15.06 6.63
CA GLY A 3 -10.57 14.44 7.87
C GLY A 3 -11.54 13.27 7.66
N GLU A 4 -12.29 13.25 6.55
CA GLU A 4 -13.22 12.15 6.24
C GLU A 4 -12.46 10.88 5.86
N LEU A 5 -11.48 10.99 4.96
CA LEU A 5 -10.64 9.85 4.59
C LEU A 5 -9.93 9.27 5.81
N LEU A 6 -9.36 10.13 6.67
CA LEU A 6 -8.70 9.70 7.90
C LEU A 6 -9.66 9.00 8.87
N GLY A 7 -10.89 9.51 9.00
CA GLY A 7 -11.94 8.87 9.78
C GLY A 7 -12.36 7.50 9.24
N LEU A 8 -12.46 7.35 7.92
CA LEU A 8 -12.77 6.06 7.27
C LEU A 8 -11.64 5.04 7.48
N LEU A 9 -10.39 5.46 7.30
CA LEU A 9 -9.23 4.59 7.51
C LEU A 9 -9.10 4.16 8.97
N HIS A 10 -9.41 5.03 9.94
CA HIS A 10 -9.50 4.64 11.36
C HIS A 10 -10.61 3.62 11.63
N LYS A 11 -11.75 3.69 10.93
CA LYS A 11 -12.78 2.65 11.05
C LYS A 11 -12.27 1.30 10.55
N ILE A 12 -11.58 1.29 9.41
CA ILE A 12 -10.96 0.08 8.85
C ILE A 12 -9.90 -0.47 9.81
N GLN A 13 -9.06 0.40 10.40
CA GLN A 13 -8.09 -0.02 11.42
C GLN A 13 -8.76 -0.72 12.61
N LYS A 14 -9.90 -0.22 13.08
CA LYS A 14 -10.66 -0.85 14.17
C LYS A 14 -11.28 -2.19 13.77
N GLN A 15 -11.63 -2.37 12.50
CA GLN A 15 -12.14 -3.63 11.97
C GLN A 15 -11.04 -4.67 11.78
N TYR A 16 -9.83 -4.23 11.42
CA TYR A 16 -8.68 -5.08 11.12
C TYR A 16 -7.43 -4.70 11.94
N PRO A 17 -7.50 -4.76 13.29
CA PRO A 17 -6.41 -4.33 14.17
C PRO A 17 -5.16 -5.20 14.01
N ASP A 18 -5.32 -6.46 13.61
CA ASP A 18 -4.21 -7.38 13.42
C ASP A 18 -3.39 -7.05 12.16
N HIS A 19 -3.99 -6.40 11.16
CA HIS A 19 -3.35 -6.09 9.87
C HIS A 19 -2.89 -4.63 9.78
N VAL A 20 -3.65 -3.69 10.34
CA VAL A 20 -3.34 -2.27 10.33
C VAL A 20 -2.85 -1.84 11.69
N LYS A 21 -1.56 -1.54 11.79
CA LYS A 21 -0.90 -1.14 13.04
C LYS A 21 -1.26 0.30 13.41
N GLU A 22 -1.11 1.22 12.46
CA GLU A 22 -1.33 2.65 12.69
C GLU A 22 -1.83 3.35 11.43
N VAL A 23 -2.69 4.35 11.58
CA VAL A 23 -3.02 5.29 10.50
C VAL A 23 -2.54 6.67 10.92
N ARG A 24 -1.65 7.28 10.13
CA ARG A 24 -1.10 8.62 10.38
C ARG A 24 -1.23 9.50 9.16
N GLY A 25 -1.43 10.79 9.36
CA GLY A 25 -1.54 11.73 8.24
C GLY A 25 -2.05 13.09 8.64
N ARG A 26 -1.92 14.05 7.74
CA ARG A 26 -2.52 15.38 7.86
C ARG A 26 -3.12 15.79 6.53
N GLY A 27 -4.37 16.23 6.55
CA GLY A 27 -5.10 16.58 5.34
C GLY A 27 -5.29 15.36 4.43
N LEU A 28 -4.83 15.46 3.19
CA LEU A 28 -4.89 14.38 2.20
C LEU A 28 -3.64 13.50 2.17
N PHE A 29 -2.58 13.87 2.89
CA PHE A 29 -1.38 13.04 2.95
C PHE A 29 -1.51 12.04 4.09
N ILE A 30 -1.86 10.79 3.77
CA ILE A 30 -2.14 9.75 4.77
C ILE A 30 -1.28 8.51 4.50
N GLY A 31 -0.64 8.01 5.55
CA GLY A 31 0.09 6.76 5.59
C GLY A 31 -0.60 5.76 6.50
N VAL A 32 -0.86 4.57 5.97
CA VAL A 32 -1.34 3.41 6.71
C VAL A 32 -0.16 2.50 6.96
N GLU A 33 0.25 2.35 8.22
CA GLU A 33 1.26 1.40 8.65
C GLU A 33 0.61 0.04 8.89
N LEU A 34 1.18 -0.95 8.23
CA LEU A 34 0.73 -2.32 8.26
C LEU A 34 1.60 -3.15 9.19
N ASN A 35 1.01 -4.17 9.82
CA ASN A 35 1.73 -5.05 10.71
C ASN A 35 2.50 -6.13 9.92
N SER A 36 3.82 -5.98 9.81
CA SER A 36 4.71 -6.90 9.10
C SER A 36 4.64 -8.34 9.60
N GLU A 37 4.39 -8.56 10.90
CA GLU A 37 4.34 -9.92 11.48
C GLU A 37 3.06 -10.65 11.07
N SER A 38 1.92 -9.95 11.12
CA SER A 38 0.60 -10.49 10.73
C SER A 38 0.46 -10.65 9.22
N LEU A 39 1.20 -9.85 8.46
CA LEU A 39 1.13 -9.82 7.01
C LEU A 39 2.17 -10.69 6.33
N SER A 40 3.24 -11.09 7.01
CA SER A 40 4.24 -11.99 6.45
C SER A 40 3.59 -13.24 5.84
N PRO A 41 3.79 -13.53 4.54
CA PRO A 41 4.86 -13.00 3.66
C PRO A 41 4.45 -11.87 2.69
N VAL A 42 3.26 -11.28 2.85
CA VAL A 42 2.68 -10.22 2.00
C VAL A 42 3.38 -8.87 2.28
N SER A 43 3.84 -8.19 1.23
CA SER A 43 4.41 -6.85 1.33
C SER A 43 3.38 -5.77 0.98
N GLY A 44 3.63 -4.54 1.43
CA GLY A 44 2.84 -3.37 1.04
C GLY A 44 2.81 -3.14 -0.48
N PHE A 45 3.80 -3.65 -1.21
CA PHE A 45 3.83 -3.62 -2.68
C PHE A 45 2.70 -4.46 -3.29
N GLU A 46 2.52 -5.70 -2.84
CA GLU A 46 1.45 -6.59 -3.35
C GLU A 46 0.07 -6.01 -3.07
N LEU A 47 -0.12 -5.44 -1.88
CA LEU A 47 -1.35 -4.72 -1.54
C LEU A 47 -1.56 -3.49 -2.44
N SER A 48 -0.50 -2.76 -2.77
CA SER A 48 -0.59 -1.63 -3.70
C SER A 48 -0.93 -2.05 -5.14
N GLU A 49 -0.49 -3.23 -5.59
CA GLU A 49 -0.90 -3.79 -6.88
C GLU A 49 -2.38 -4.16 -6.87
N LYS A 50 -2.87 -4.78 -5.81
CA LYS A 50 -4.31 -5.11 -5.67
C LYS A 50 -5.20 -3.89 -5.55
N LEU A 51 -4.71 -2.82 -4.95
CA LEU A 51 -5.38 -1.51 -4.99
C LEU A 51 -5.39 -0.93 -6.40
N LYS A 52 -4.29 -1.04 -7.14
CA LYS A 52 -4.20 -0.58 -8.54
C LYS A 52 -5.17 -1.33 -9.46
N GLU A 53 -5.32 -2.65 -9.29
CA GLU A 53 -6.31 -3.46 -10.02
C GLU A 53 -7.76 -2.94 -9.80
N ARG A 54 -8.01 -2.33 -8.64
CA ARG A 54 -9.30 -1.69 -8.28
C ARG A 54 -9.37 -0.20 -8.63
N GLY A 55 -8.39 0.34 -9.35
CA GLY A 55 -8.36 1.74 -9.77
C GLY A 55 -7.83 2.71 -8.71
N VAL A 56 -7.26 2.24 -7.60
CA VAL A 56 -6.72 3.09 -6.53
C VAL A 56 -5.20 3.04 -6.56
N LEU A 57 -4.58 4.18 -6.87
CA LEU A 57 -3.12 4.31 -6.84
C LEU A 57 -2.66 4.65 -5.43
N ALA A 58 -1.95 3.72 -4.81
CA ALA A 58 -1.27 3.90 -3.54
C ALA A 58 0.20 3.51 -3.66
N LYS A 59 1.07 4.18 -2.92
CA LYS A 59 2.51 3.90 -2.96
C LYS A 59 2.96 3.24 -1.65
N SER A 60 3.53 2.04 -1.75
CA SER A 60 4.18 1.40 -0.60
C SER A 60 5.51 2.07 -0.27
N THR A 61 5.93 2.00 0.99
CA THR A 61 7.21 2.53 1.50
C THR A 61 7.71 1.58 2.57
N HIS A 62 8.99 1.22 2.50
CA HIS A 62 9.62 0.23 3.39
C HIS A 62 8.81 -1.08 3.53
N ASP A 63 8.10 -1.48 2.46
CA ASP A 63 7.24 -2.68 2.37
C ASP A 63 6.14 -2.83 3.44
N THR A 64 5.95 -1.82 4.29
CA THR A 64 5.07 -1.87 5.47
C THR A 64 4.13 -0.69 5.54
N ILE A 65 4.37 0.39 4.80
CA ILE A 65 3.55 1.60 4.84
C ILE A 65 2.91 1.83 3.49
N ILE A 66 1.59 1.98 3.42
CA ILE A 66 0.85 2.38 2.23
C ILE A 66 0.52 3.87 2.33
N ARG A 67 0.98 4.68 1.36
CA ARG A 67 0.71 6.11 1.30
C ARG A 67 -0.38 6.43 0.28
N PHE A 68 -1.35 7.21 0.72
CA PHE A 68 -2.39 7.83 -0.08
C PHE A 68 -2.08 9.32 -0.22
N THR A 69 -1.98 9.77 -1.46
CA THR A 69 -1.79 11.18 -1.82
C THR A 69 -2.79 11.60 -2.89
N PRO A 70 -4.10 11.57 -2.60
CA PRO A 70 -5.13 12.03 -3.53
C PRO A 70 -4.99 13.53 -3.84
N PRO A 71 -5.46 13.96 -5.02
CA PRO A 71 -5.42 15.37 -5.43
C PRO A 71 -6.34 16.23 -4.55
N LEU A 72 -6.06 17.55 -4.49
CA LEU A 72 -6.84 18.50 -3.68
C LEU A 72 -8.31 18.62 -4.13
N CYS A 73 -8.63 18.26 -5.37
CA CYS A 73 -9.96 18.31 -5.97
C CYS A 73 -10.76 17.00 -5.81
N ILE A 74 -10.28 16.02 -5.03
CA ILE A 74 -10.96 14.74 -4.85
C ILE A 74 -12.34 14.93 -4.21
N SER A 75 -13.33 14.23 -4.74
CA SER A 75 -14.71 14.21 -4.24
C SER A 75 -14.88 13.27 -3.04
N ALA A 76 -15.96 13.46 -2.28
CA ALA A 76 -16.30 12.57 -1.17
C ALA A 76 -16.60 11.14 -1.63
N GLU A 77 -17.17 10.98 -2.83
CA GLU A 77 -17.48 9.69 -3.44
C GLU A 77 -16.20 8.92 -3.78
N GLU A 78 -15.21 9.59 -4.37
CA GLU A 78 -13.90 8.98 -4.66
C GLU A 78 -13.14 8.58 -3.38
N ILE A 79 -13.25 9.40 -2.31
CA ILE A 79 -12.72 9.04 -0.99
C ILE A 79 -13.39 7.75 -0.47
N GLN A 80 -14.71 7.65 -0.59
CA GLN A 80 -15.45 6.46 -0.19
C GLN A 80 -15.06 5.24 -1.03
N GLN A 81 -14.96 5.39 -2.36
CA GLN A 81 -14.50 4.34 -3.27
C GLN A 81 -13.09 3.86 -2.90
N GLY A 82 -12.16 4.78 -2.63
CA GLY A 82 -10.80 4.46 -2.23
C GLY A 82 -10.75 3.69 -0.90
N SER A 83 -11.54 4.12 0.09
CA SER A 83 -11.64 3.43 1.37
C SER A 83 -12.25 2.04 1.25
N LYS A 84 -13.25 1.88 0.37
CA LYS A 84 -13.91 0.61 0.11
C LYS A 84 -12.95 -0.37 -0.57
N ALA A 85 -12.23 0.10 -1.60
CA ALA A 85 -11.22 -0.72 -2.27
C ALA A 85 -10.15 -1.23 -1.31
N LEU A 86 -9.72 -0.41 -0.34
CA LEU A 86 -8.80 -0.86 0.70
C LEU A 86 -9.41 -1.93 1.60
N ALA A 87 -10.66 -1.76 2.05
CA ALA A 87 -11.35 -2.77 2.83
C ALA A 87 -11.49 -4.10 2.06
N ASP A 88 -11.87 -4.04 0.78
CA ASP A 88 -12.04 -5.21 -0.09
C ASP A 88 -10.72 -5.96 -0.30
N VAL A 89 -9.60 -5.24 -0.43
CA VAL A 89 -8.25 -5.83 -0.52
C VAL A 89 -7.88 -6.54 0.77
N LEU A 90 -8.16 -5.92 1.91
CA LEU A 90 -7.89 -6.51 3.23
C LEU A 90 -8.75 -7.76 3.47
N GLU A 91 -10.00 -7.76 3.02
CA GLU A 91 -10.90 -8.91 3.23
C GLU A 91 -10.63 -10.05 2.24
N THR A 92 -10.47 -9.74 0.96
CA THR A 92 -10.45 -10.74 -0.12
C THR A 92 -9.03 -11.18 -0.49
N ASP A 93 -8.10 -10.22 -0.65
CA ASP A 93 -6.78 -10.52 -1.20
C ASP A 93 -5.77 -10.94 -0.15
N LEU A 94 -5.86 -10.43 1.09
CA LEU A 94 -4.97 -10.88 2.18
C LEU A 94 -4.90 -12.40 2.33
N PRO A 95 -6.01 -13.15 2.38
CA PRO A 95 -5.95 -14.61 2.48
C PRO A 95 -5.46 -15.29 1.19
N MET A 96 -5.59 -14.64 0.02
CA MET A 96 -5.06 -15.17 -1.25
C MET A 96 -3.55 -14.95 -1.38
N LEU A 97 -3.06 -13.77 -1.03
CA LEU A 97 -1.64 -13.41 -1.07
C LEU A 97 -0.84 -14.23 -0.05
N LYS A 98 -1.39 -14.51 1.14
CA LYS A 98 -0.77 -15.44 2.10
C LYS A 98 -0.58 -16.86 1.55
N LYS A 99 -1.40 -17.28 0.58
CA LYS A 99 -1.34 -18.63 -0.03
C LYS A 99 -0.46 -18.70 -1.27
N MET A 100 -0.18 -17.58 -1.93
CA MET A 100 0.67 -17.50 -3.13
C MET A 100 2.02 -16.87 -2.80
N LYS A 101 3.06 -17.66 -2.49
CA LYS A 101 4.46 -17.27 -2.79
C LYS A 101 5.28 -18.51 -3.18
N PRO A 102 6.31 -18.39 -4.05
CA PRO A 102 7.11 -17.18 -4.35
C PRO A 102 7.32 -16.88 -5.85
N LYS A 103 7.38 -15.59 -6.23
CA LYS A 103 8.01 -15.03 -7.44
C LYS A 103 7.94 -13.51 -7.33
N ASP A 104 8.97 -12.70 -7.42
CA ASP A 104 10.39 -12.88 -7.70
C ASP A 104 11.15 -11.99 -6.71
N ALA A 105 12.36 -12.41 -6.34
CA ALA A 105 13.29 -11.52 -5.66
C ALA A 105 13.38 -10.22 -6.47
N ALA A 106 13.28 -9.08 -5.79
CA ALA A 106 13.75 -7.83 -6.37
C ALA A 106 15.14 -8.10 -6.99
N PRO A 107 15.41 -7.65 -8.22
CA PRO A 107 16.73 -7.83 -8.81
C PRO A 107 17.77 -7.32 -7.80
N PRO A 108 18.93 -7.98 -7.68
CA PRO A 108 19.89 -7.67 -6.64
C PRO A 108 20.15 -6.17 -6.65
N ALA A 109 19.95 -5.52 -5.50
CA ALA A 109 20.42 -4.18 -5.18
C ALA A 109 21.97 -4.20 -5.16
N GLY A 110 22.54 -4.42 -6.33
CA GLY A 110 23.95 -4.61 -6.58
C GLY A 110 24.36 -3.79 -7.79
N PRO A 111 25.63 -3.36 -7.86
CA PRO A 111 26.13 -2.55 -8.95
C PRO A 111 25.92 -3.25 -10.29
N SER A 112 25.05 -2.71 -11.15
CA SER A 112 24.91 -3.17 -12.53
C SER A 112 25.58 -2.17 -13.47
N ALA A 113 26.36 -2.67 -14.44
CA ALA A 113 27.00 -1.82 -15.43
C ALA A 113 26.03 -1.59 -16.59
N CYS A 114 25.83 -0.33 -16.98
CA CYS A 114 25.06 0.00 -18.18
C CYS A 114 25.80 -0.45 -19.44
N ASP A 115 25.20 -1.34 -20.23
CA ASP A 115 25.80 -1.89 -21.46
C ASP A 115 26.18 -0.82 -22.51
N ARG A 116 25.57 0.36 -22.41
CA ARG A 116 25.78 1.45 -23.38
C ARG A 116 26.93 2.38 -23.03
N CYS A 117 27.24 2.53 -21.74
CA CYS A 117 28.23 3.52 -21.28
C CYS A 117 29.19 3.02 -20.19
N GLY A 118 29.06 1.76 -19.78
CA GLY A 118 29.88 1.13 -18.74
C GLY A 118 29.70 1.70 -17.33
N ARG A 119 28.74 2.62 -17.13
CA ARG A 119 28.51 3.24 -15.82
C ARG A 119 27.86 2.26 -14.87
N VAL A 120 28.49 2.07 -13.72
CA VAL A 120 27.96 1.28 -12.63
C VAL A 120 26.86 2.06 -11.91
N VAL A 121 25.64 1.52 -11.90
CA VAL A 121 24.51 2.07 -11.14
C VAL A 121 24.41 1.33 -9.82
N TYR A 122 24.50 2.08 -8.71
CA TYR A 122 24.22 1.58 -7.37
C TYR A 122 22.75 1.84 -7.07
N GLY A 123 21.96 0.78 -6.89
CA GLY A 123 20.53 0.81 -6.56
C GLY A 123 20.28 0.26 -5.17
#